data_AF-A0A1V4UU92-F1
#
_entry.id   AF-A0A1V4UU92-F1
#
_cell.length_a   1.000
_cell.length_b   1.000
_cell.length_c   1.000
_cell.angle_alpha   90.00
_cell.angle_beta   90.00
_cell.angle_gamma   90.00
#
_symmetry.space_group_name_H-M   'P 1'
#
loop_
_entity.id
_entity.type
_entity.pdbx_description
1 polymer ?
#
loop_
_entity_poly.entity_id
_entity_poly.type
_entity_poly.pdbx_seq_one_letter_code
_entity_poly.pdbx_strand_id
1 'polypeptide(L)'
;MLGRYREGGPAKITLKGMVNQEERSYTYEDLSFRKEGGDDFIPRLWATRAVGYYLTQIRLYGEKQEWIDSIVSLSTRYGIITPYTSFLVQEKDIFSDKGREEVISDFEEEMAAAAAEPAFGEAAVEKAVYQKSLSAAPVGAAVPVNMSVSTGIDGTSKMVRVSEVLKNVGSKTFLLKNDTWIDTTFDRSMKTKKVAFLGEEYFDLISQVPVLGSYFALGERVIVVHEGQAYETVAEDDSGSG
;
A
#
# COMPACT_ATOMS: atom_id res chain seq x y z
N MET A 1 4.95 16.61 -9.99
CA MET A 1 5.60 15.33 -10.36
C MET A 1 6.12 14.70 -9.08
N LEU A 2 5.97 13.38 -8.91
CA LEU A 2 6.54 12.62 -7.79
C LEU A 2 7.29 11.42 -8.37
N GLY A 3 8.36 10.99 -7.71
CA GLY A 3 9.16 9.84 -8.12
C GLY A 3 9.94 9.26 -6.95
N ARG A 4 10.48 8.06 -7.14
CA ARG A 4 11.33 7.38 -6.16
C ARG A 4 12.76 7.32 -6.67
N TYR A 5 13.73 7.59 -5.79
CA TYR A 5 15.16 7.43 -6.06
C TYR A 5 15.73 6.32 -5.17
N ARG A 6 16.83 5.70 -5.62
CA ARG A 6 17.49 4.59 -4.89
C ARG A 6 18.55 5.07 -3.91
N GLU A 7 19.25 6.14 -4.27
CA GLU A 7 20.36 6.69 -3.49
C GLU A 7 20.12 8.16 -3.20
N GLY A 8 20.36 8.57 -1.95
CA GLY A 8 20.41 9.97 -1.57
C GLY A 8 21.73 10.61 -2.01
N GLY A 9 21.81 11.94 -1.88
CA GLY A 9 22.99 12.72 -2.21
C GLY A 9 22.67 13.94 -3.09
N PRO A 10 23.71 14.69 -3.48
CA PRO A 10 23.58 15.82 -4.40
C PRO A 10 22.89 15.40 -5.70
N ALA A 11 21.91 16.17 -6.12
CA ALA A 11 21.11 15.88 -7.30
C ALA A 11 20.93 17.16 -8.13
N LYS A 12 20.91 16.97 -9.45
CA LYS A 12 20.60 18.03 -10.41
C LYS A 12 19.31 17.67 -11.14
N ILE A 13 18.30 18.52 -11.04
CA ILE A 13 17.03 18.34 -11.75
C ILE A 13 16.91 19.39 -12.84
N THR A 14 16.60 18.97 -14.07
CA THR A 14 16.30 19.89 -15.18
C THR A 14 14.84 19.73 -15.60
N LEU A 15 14.07 20.81 -15.52
CA LEU A 15 12.71 20.90 -16.02
C LEU A 15 12.73 21.57 -17.39
N LYS A 16 12.28 20.85 -18.42
CA LYS A 16 12.09 21.38 -19.78
C LYS A 16 10.62 21.40 -20.15
N GLY A 17 10.20 22.42 -20.89
CA GLY A 17 8.84 22.53 -21.39
C GLY A 17 8.68 23.69 -22.37
N MET A 18 7.50 23.79 -22.97
CA MET A 18 7.16 24.88 -23.88
C MET A 18 6.37 25.96 -23.14
N VAL A 19 6.79 27.22 -23.25
CA VAL A 19 6.02 28.38 -22.77
C VAL A 19 5.87 29.32 -23.96
N ASN A 20 4.63 29.59 -24.38
CA ASN A 20 4.34 30.41 -25.57
C ASN A 20 5.08 29.93 -26.85
N GLN A 21 5.16 28.61 -27.07
CA GLN A 21 5.86 27.99 -28.21
C GLN A 21 7.39 28.13 -28.20
N GLU A 22 7.98 28.68 -27.15
CA GLU A 22 9.43 28.68 -26.93
C GLU A 22 9.81 27.59 -25.92
N GLU A 23 10.88 26.84 -26.21
CA GLU A 23 11.45 25.89 -25.27
C GLU A 23 12.08 26.65 -24.10
N ARG A 24 11.67 26.31 -22.88
CA ARG A 24 12.22 26.83 -21.63
C ARG A 24 12.81 25.67 -20.83
N SER A 25 14.00 25.89 -20.27
CA SER A 25 14.70 24.93 -19.42
C SER A 25 15.08 25.61 -18.10
N TYR A 26 14.73 24.98 -16.99
CA TYR A 26 15.11 25.40 -15.65
C TYR A 26 15.91 24.30 -14.98
N THR A 27 17.05 24.66 -14.42
CA THR A 27 17.97 23.71 -13.79
C THR A 27 18.10 24.06 -12.32
N TYR A 28 17.92 23.05 -11.47
CA TYR A 28 18.08 23.14 -10.02
C TYR A 28 19.31 22.32 -9.64
N GLU A 29 20.38 23.00 -9.22
CA GLU A 29 21.72 22.39 -9.03
C GLU A 29 22.05 22.09 -7.56
N ASP A 30 21.40 22.77 -6.61
CA ASP A 30 21.66 22.64 -5.18
C ASP A 30 20.61 21.78 -4.46
N LEU A 31 20.19 20.68 -5.09
CA LEU A 31 19.29 19.73 -4.45
C LEU A 31 20.10 18.62 -3.77
N SER A 32 19.63 18.17 -2.62
CA SER A 32 20.16 16.98 -1.96
C SER A 32 19.01 16.06 -1.59
N PHE A 33 19.03 14.85 -2.15
CA PHE A 33 18.10 13.80 -1.80
C PHE A 33 18.51 13.15 -0.49
N ARG A 34 17.56 12.99 0.42
CA ARG A 34 17.82 12.37 1.72
C ARG A 34 18.06 10.88 1.52
N LYS A 35 19.02 10.29 2.23
CA LYS A 35 19.26 8.85 2.12
C LYS A 35 18.05 8.04 2.62
N GLU A 36 17.46 8.49 3.72
CA GLU A 36 16.29 7.88 4.37
C GLU A 36 15.40 8.97 5.01
N GLY A 37 14.15 8.63 5.30
CA GLY A 37 13.17 9.53 5.92
C GLY A 37 12.44 10.46 4.93
N GLY A 38 11.86 11.53 5.47
CA GLY A 38 10.88 12.38 4.79
C GLY A 38 9.52 12.26 5.47
N ASP A 39 8.52 12.99 4.96
CA ASP A 39 7.18 12.90 5.55
C ASP A 39 6.53 11.56 5.19
N ASP A 40 6.01 10.85 6.19
CA ASP A 40 5.40 9.52 6.07
C ASP A 40 4.30 9.43 5.00
N PHE A 41 3.65 10.55 4.67
CA PHE A 41 2.58 10.60 3.68
C PHE A 41 3.09 10.63 2.23
N ILE A 42 4.35 11.02 1.98
CA ILE A 42 4.89 11.22 0.64
C ILE A 42 4.98 9.91 -0.16
N PRO A 43 5.50 8.79 0.39
CA PRO A 43 5.54 7.52 -0.32
C PRO A 43 4.15 7.03 -0.74
N ARG A 44 3.17 7.13 0.18
CA ARG A 44 1.78 6.75 -0.12
C ARG A 44 1.18 7.65 -1.19
N LEU A 45 1.38 8.97 -1.09
CA LEU A 45 0.89 9.92 -2.10
C LEU A 45 1.46 9.64 -3.50
N TRP A 46 2.76 9.33 -3.59
CA TRP A 46 3.38 8.91 -4.83
C TRP A 46 2.74 7.61 -5.36
N ALA A 47 2.59 6.60 -4.50
CA ALA A 47 2.03 5.31 -4.89
C ALA A 47 0.58 5.42 -5.37
N THR A 48 -0.28 6.21 -4.70
CA THR A 48 -1.67 6.46 -5.13
C THR A 48 -1.72 7.08 -6.53
N ARG A 49 -0.87 8.09 -6.80
CA ARG A 49 -0.80 8.71 -8.13
C ARG A 49 -0.25 7.76 -9.18
N ALA A 50 0.74 6.95 -8.84
CA ALA A 50 1.29 5.94 -9.73
C ALA A 50 0.24 4.89 -10.10
N VAL A 51 -0.53 4.38 -9.14
CA VAL A 51 -1.67 3.47 -9.40
C VAL A 51 -2.69 4.13 -10.32
N GLY A 52 -3.12 5.37 -10.05
CA GLY A 52 -4.03 6.11 -10.93
C GLY A 52 -3.49 6.29 -12.35
N TYR A 53 -2.19 6.57 -12.48
CA TYR A 53 -1.50 6.64 -13.77
C TYR A 53 -1.57 5.30 -14.52
N TYR A 54 -1.17 4.19 -13.89
CA TYR A 54 -1.18 2.87 -14.54
C TYR A 54 -2.58 2.41 -14.94
N LEU A 55 -3.59 2.62 -14.08
CA LEU A 55 -4.99 2.37 -14.44
C LEU A 55 -5.43 3.19 -15.66
N THR A 56 -4.95 4.43 -15.77
CA THR A 56 -5.22 5.29 -16.94
C THR A 56 -4.52 4.74 -18.19
N GLN A 57 -3.27 4.27 -18.06
CA GLN A 57 -2.55 3.64 -19.17
C GLN A 57 -3.25 2.38 -19.66
N ILE A 58 -3.70 1.50 -18.76
CA ILE A 58 -4.43 0.29 -19.12
C ILE A 58 -5.73 0.63 -19.86
N ARG A 59 -6.48 1.62 -19.38
CA ARG A 59 -7.71 2.07 -20.05
C ARG A 59 -7.48 2.58 -21.48
N LEU A 60 -6.35 3.25 -21.73
CA LEU A 60 -6.05 3.88 -23.02
C LEU A 60 -5.37 2.92 -24.02
N TYR A 61 -4.55 2.00 -23.53
CA TYR A 61 -3.63 1.22 -24.36
C TYR A 61 -3.76 -0.29 -24.18
N GLY A 62 -4.68 -0.75 -23.34
CA GLY A 62 -4.82 -2.16 -22.97
C GLY A 62 -3.85 -2.59 -21.88
N GLU A 63 -3.99 -3.84 -21.44
CA GLU A 63 -3.22 -4.41 -20.35
C GLU A 63 -1.77 -4.68 -20.73
N LYS A 64 -0.88 -4.50 -19.74
CA LYS A 64 0.54 -4.90 -19.81
C LYS A 64 0.93 -5.45 -18.45
N GLN A 65 1.68 -6.55 -18.44
CA GLN A 65 2.12 -7.21 -17.21
C GLN A 65 2.82 -6.23 -16.26
N GLU A 66 3.74 -5.42 -16.78
CA GLU A 66 4.49 -4.45 -15.97
C GLU A 66 3.57 -3.44 -15.24
N TRP A 67 2.43 -3.08 -15.84
CA TRP A 67 1.46 -2.16 -15.23
C TRP A 67 0.62 -2.86 -14.18
N ILE A 68 0.19 -4.09 -14.44
CA ILE A 68 -0.54 -4.94 -13.49
C ILE A 68 0.33 -5.20 -12.26
N ASP A 69 1.55 -5.69 -12.46
CA ASP A 69 2.51 -5.97 -11.39
C ASP A 69 2.77 -4.72 -10.54
N SER A 70 2.91 -3.55 -11.20
CA SER A 70 3.09 -2.27 -10.52
C SER A 70 1.87 -1.89 -9.68
N ILE A 71 0.65 -2.06 -10.20
CA ILE A 71 -0.58 -1.75 -9.45
C ILE A 71 -0.71 -2.69 -8.26
N VAL A 72 -0.55 -4.00 -8.43
CA VAL A 72 -0.64 -5.00 -7.36
C VAL A 72 0.40 -4.72 -6.27
N SER A 73 1.66 -4.51 -6.66
CA SER A 73 2.75 -4.22 -5.72
C SER A 73 2.51 -2.95 -4.91
N LEU A 74 2.13 -1.85 -5.58
CA LEU A 74 1.88 -0.58 -4.91
C LEU A 74 0.63 -0.63 -4.03
N SER A 75 -0.43 -1.27 -4.50
CA SER A 75 -1.69 -1.39 -3.76
C SER A 75 -1.52 -2.24 -2.51
N THR A 76 -0.78 -3.35 -2.60
CA THR A 76 -0.36 -4.17 -1.46
C THR A 76 0.46 -3.38 -0.46
N ARG A 77 1.56 -2.76 -0.92
CA ARG A 77 2.51 -2.07 -0.04
C ARG A 77 1.91 -0.86 0.69
N TYR A 78 1.03 -0.12 0.03
CA TYR A 78 0.52 1.15 0.53
C TYR A 78 -0.96 1.14 0.90
N GLY A 79 -1.61 -0.02 0.79
CA GLY A 79 -3.02 -0.18 1.12
C GLY A 79 -3.95 0.65 0.23
N ILE A 80 -3.65 0.72 -1.06
CA ILE A 80 -4.42 1.52 -2.01
C ILE A 80 -5.60 0.68 -2.48
N ILE A 81 -6.77 0.98 -1.92
CA ILE A 81 -8.01 0.36 -2.37
C ILE A 81 -8.41 0.93 -3.73
N THR A 82 -8.71 0.06 -4.68
CA THR A 82 -9.30 0.36 -5.98
C THR A 82 -10.40 -0.66 -6.26
N PRO A 83 -11.26 -0.46 -7.27
CA PRO A 83 -12.23 -1.47 -7.70
C PRO A 83 -11.63 -2.82 -8.08
N TYR A 84 -10.31 -2.91 -8.26
CA TYR A 84 -9.58 -4.10 -8.72
C TYR A 84 -8.67 -4.69 -7.64
N THR A 85 -8.70 -4.15 -6.42
CA THR A 85 -7.82 -4.62 -5.34
C THR A 85 -8.65 -5.29 -4.25
N SER A 86 -9.68 -6.05 -4.64
CA SER A 86 -10.54 -6.72 -3.66
C SER A 86 -9.75 -7.72 -2.81
N PHE A 87 -8.65 -8.25 -3.35
CA PHE A 87 -7.69 -9.12 -2.66
C PHE A 87 -7.13 -8.54 -1.35
N LEU A 88 -7.10 -7.20 -1.19
CA LEU A 88 -6.68 -6.54 0.05
C LEU A 88 -7.69 -6.76 1.19
N VAL A 89 -8.96 -6.98 0.83
CA VAL A 89 -10.08 -7.16 1.76
C VAL A 89 -10.41 -8.64 1.94
N GLN A 90 -10.17 -9.47 0.93
CA GLN A 90 -10.29 -10.92 1.02
C GLN A 90 -9.18 -11.51 1.92
N GLU A 91 -9.40 -12.68 2.52
CA GLU A 91 -8.40 -13.41 3.34
C GLU A 91 -7.31 -14.11 2.51
N LYS A 92 -6.85 -13.49 1.42
CA LYS A 92 -5.78 -14.01 0.57
C LYS A 92 -4.42 -13.91 1.27
N ASP A 93 -3.54 -14.85 0.99
CA ASP A 93 -2.14 -14.77 1.40
C ASP A 93 -1.39 -13.86 0.43
N ILE A 94 -0.94 -12.69 0.88
CA ILE A 94 -0.17 -11.75 0.04
C ILE A 94 1.29 -11.62 0.47
N PHE A 95 1.67 -12.41 1.49
CA PHE A 95 2.96 -12.34 2.17
C PHE A 95 3.92 -13.45 1.71
N SER A 96 3.48 -14.30 0.78
CA SER A 96 4.28 -15.31 0.09
C SER A 96 4.33 -15.03 -1.41
N ASP A 97 5.37 -15.53 -2.09
CA ASP A 97 5.50 -15.37 -3.54
C ASP A 97 4.33 -16.02 -4.30
N LYS A 98 3.98 -17.26 -3.94
CA LYS A 98 2.83 -17.97 -4.52
C LYS A 98 1.52 -17.18 -4.32
N GLY A 99 1.31 -16.64 -3.13
CA GLY A 99 0.13 -15.85 -2.83
C GLY A 99 0.05 -14.56 -3.64
N ARG A 100 1.20 -13.91 -3.93
CA ARG A 100 1.25 -12.74 -4.82
C ARG A 100 0.92 -13.08 -6.27
N GLU A 101 1.32 -14.26 -6.77
CA GLU A 101 0.93 -14.74 -8.10
C GLU A 101 -0.59 -14.95 -8.20
N GLU A 102 -1.21 -15.55 -7.18
CA GLU A 102 -2.66 -15.72 -7.11
C GLU A 102 -3.39 -14.37 -7.11
N VAL A 103 -2.88 -13.38 -6.37
CA VAL A 103 -3.42 -12.02 -6.36
C VAL A 103 -3.35 -11.34 -7.73
N ILE A 104 -2.28 -11.56 -8.50
CA ILE A 104 -2.16 -11.02 -9.86
C ILE A 104 -3.21 -11.63 -10.77
N SER A 105 -3.39 -12.96 -10.72
CA SER A 105 -4.43 -13.65 -11.49
C SER A 105 -5.84 -13.13 -11.15
N ASP A 106 -6.14 -12.97 -9.86
CA ASP A 106 -7.43 -12.41 -9.40
C ASP A 106 -7.63 -10.98 -9.92
N PHE A 107 -6.58 -10.15 -9.88
CA PHE A 107 -6.62 -8.78 -10.40
C PHE A 107 -6.93 -8.74 -11.89
N GLU A 108 -6.29 -9.60 -12.68
CA GLU A 108 -6.52 -9.71 -14.12
C GLU A 108 -7.96 -10.14 -14.44
N GLU A 109 -8.50 -11.10 -13.69
CA GLU A 109 -9.90 -11.54 -13.83
C GLU A 109 -10.89 -10.41 -13.51
N GLU A 110 -10.67 -9.68 -12.42
CA GLU A 110 -11.49 -8.51 -12.05
C GLU A 110 -11.44 -7.40 -13.10
N MET A 111 -10.26 -7.12 -13.64
CA MET A 111 -10.07 -6.14 -14.70
C MET A 111 -10.81 -6.55 -15.98
N ALA A 112 -10.69 -7.82 -16.39
CA ALA A 112 -11.38 -8.35 -17.56
C ALA A 112 -12.91 -8.30 -17.40
N ALA A 113 -13.42 -8.70 -16.23
CA ALA A 113 -14.84 -8.62 -15.91
C ALA A 113 -15.34 -7.17 -15.98
N ALA A 114 -14.60 -6.23 -15.40
CA ALA A 114 -15.00 -4.84 -15.39
C ALA A 114 -14.81 -4.11 -16.74
N ALA A 115 -14.01 -4.65 -17.65
CA ALA A 115 -13.91 -4.19 -19.03
C ALA A 115 -15.12 -4.64 -19.87
N ALA A 116 -15.77 -5.75 -19.49
CA ALA A 116 -17.01 -6.22 -20.11
C ALA A 116 -18.26 -5.47 -19.62
N GLU A 117 -18.16 -4.72 -18.51
CA GLU A 117 -19.26 -3.89 -18.01
C GLU A 117 -19.57 -2.69 -18.92
N PRO A 118 -20.83 -2.23 -19.00
CA PRO A 118 -21.20 -1.05 -19.76
C PRO A 118 -20.43 0.21 -19.35
N ALA A 119 -19.83 0.91 -20.30
CA ALA A 119 -19.10 2.16 -20.07
C ALA A 119 -20.02 3.41 -19.90
N PHE A 120 -21.29 3.22 -19.56
CA PHE A 120 -22.29 4.27 -19.39
C PHE A 120 -23.18 3.99 -18.16
N GLY A 121 -23.87 5.02 -17.68
CA GLY A 121 -24.70 4.94 -16.47
C GLY A 121 -23.95 5.39 -15.21
N GLU A 122 -24.66 5.36 -14.08
CA GLU A 122 -24.18 5.88 -12.78
C GLU A 122 -22.89 5.20 -12.31
N ALA A 123 -22.84 3.87 -12.31
CA ALA A 123 -21.66 3.09 -11.90
C ALA A 123 -20.41 3.40 -12.73
N ALA A 124 -20.57 3.56 -14.06
CA ALA A 124 -19.45 3.92 -14.94
C ALA A 124 -18.91 5.33 -14.65
N VAL A 125 -19.79 6.27 -14.28
CA VAL A 125 -19.41 7.63 -13.88
C VAL A 125 -18.67 7.61 -12.54
N GLU A 126 -19.18 6.90 -11.53
CA GLU A 126 -18.53 6.77 -10.21
C GLU A 126 -17.13 6.20 -10.33
N LYS A 127 -16.95 5.13 -11.12
CA LYS A 127 -15.64 4.52 -11.38
C LYS A 127 -14.67 5.49 -12.05
N ALA A 128 -15.14 6.26 -13.04
CA ALA A 128 -14.33 7.26 -13.72
C ALA A 128 -13.92 8.41 -12.77
N VAL A 129 -14.83 8.87 -11.91
CA VAL A 129 -14.56 9.88 -10.88
C VAL A 129 -13.53 9.37 -9.88
N TYR A 130 -13.69 8.13 -9.41
CA TYR A 130 -12.75 7.50 -8.48
C TYR A 130 -11.35 7.39 -9.09
N GLN A 131 -11.23 6.85 -10.30
CA GLN A 131 -9.95 6.73 -10.98
C GLN A 131 -9.28 8.10 -11.19
N LYS A 132 -10.06 9.13 -11.55
CA LYS A 132 -9.56 10.51 -11.67
C LYS A 132 -9.04 11.05 -10.34
N SER A 133 -9.71 10.73 -9.22
CA SER A 133 -9.25 11.13 -7.89
C SER A 133 -7.93 10.47 -7.50
N LEU A 134 -7.67 9.22 -7.91
CA LEU A 134 -6.38 8.55 -7.66
C LEU A 134 -5.24 9.24 -8.41
N SER A 135 -5.45 9.56 -9.69
CA SER A 135 -4.44 10.25 -10.51
C SER A 135 -4.12 11.66 -9.99
N ALA A 136 -5.12 12.37 -9.47
CA ALA A 136 -4.90 13.69 -8.86
C ALA A 136 -4.27 13.57 -7.45
N ALA A 137 -4.79 12.65 -6.63
CA ALA A 137 -4.51 12.45 -5.21
C ALA A 137 -4.08 13.76 -4.52
N PRO A 138 -4.99 14.71 -4.27
CA PRO A 138 -4.61 15.95 -3.60
C PRO A 138 -4.03 15.63 -2.22
N VAL A 139 -3.05 16.43 -1.78
CA VAL A 139 -2.45 16.28 -0.45
C VAL A 139 -3.56 16.43 0.59
N GLY A 140 -3.76 15.42 1.44
CA GLY A 140 -4.85 15.40 2.42
C GLY A 140 -6.13 14.67 1.97
N ALA A 141 -6.17 14.09 0.76
CA ALA A 141 -7.20 13.11 0.42
C ALA A 141 -7.05 11.90 1.34
N ALA A 142 -7.98 11.74 2.28
CA ALA A 142 -8.06 10.53 3.07
C ALA A 142 -8.23 9.34 2.11
N VAL A 143 -7.39 8.31 2.27
CA VAL A 143 -7.74 6.97 1.78
C VAL A 143 -9.13 6.69 2.36
N PRO A 144 -10.10 6.22 1.56
CA PRO A 144 -11.43 5.98 2.08
C PRO A 144 -11.41 4.70 2.93
N VAL A 145 -10.70 4.71 4.07
CA VAL A 145 -10.66 3.62 5.05
C VAL A 145 -12.03 3.38 5.69
N ASN A 146 -12.93 4.37 5.62
CA ASN A 146 -14.35 4.23 5.98
C ASN A 146 -15.23 3.69 4.84
N MET A 147 -14.64 3.28 3.71
CA MET A 147 -15.35 2.59 2.65
C MET A 147 -15.75 1.19 3.13
N SER A 148 -16.98 0.81 2.83
CA SER A 148 -17.42 -0.58 2.89
C SER A 148 -17.22 -1.20 1.52
N VAL A 149 -16.52 -2.32 1.47
CA VAL A 149 -16.35 -3.11 0.25
C VAL A 149 -17.22 -4.36 0.39
N SER A 150 -17.98 -4.68 -0.65
CA SER A 150 -18.69 -5.95 -0.71
C SER A 150 -17.70 -7.04 -1.10
N THR A 151 -17.46 -8.01 -0.21
CA THR A 151 -16.66 -9.20 -0.52
C THR A 151 -17.59 -10.36 -0.89
N GLY A 152 -17.30 -11.03 -2.01
CA GLY A 152 -18.02 -12.22 -2.48
C GLY A 152 -18.84 -11.96 -3.76
N ILE A 153 -18.82 -12.94 -4.67
CA ILE A 153 -19.50 -12.91 -5.97
C ILE A 153 -20.78 -13.79 -5.93
N ASP A 154 -20.90 -14.69 -4.95
CA ASP A 154 -21.88 -15.78 -4.94
C ASP A 154 -23.12 -15.52 -4.04
N GLY A 155 -23.54 -14.27 -3.89
CA GLY A 155 -24.76 -13.91 -3.14
C GLY A 155 -24.64 -13.97 -1.61
N THR A 156 -23.46 -14.26 -1.07
CA THR A 156 -23.08 -14.13 0.35
C THR A 156 -22.28 -12.85 0.60
N SER A 157 -22.69 -11.75 -0.03
CA SER A 157 -22.00 -10.45 0.00
C SER A 157 -21.88 -9.95 1.45
N LYS A 158 -20.68 -10.08 2.02
CA LYS A 158 -20.36 -9.49 3.33
C LYS A 158 -19.84 -8.09 3.08
N MET A 159 -20.48 -7.09 3.68
CA MET A 159 -19.89 -5.75 3.73
C MET A 159 -18.77 -5.76 4.75
N VAL A 160 -17.55 -5.51 4.29
CA VAL A 160 -16.35 -5.37 5.13
C VAL A 160 -15.95 -3.91 5.12
N ARG A 161 -15.78 -3.30 6.30
CA ARG A 161 -15.19 -1.96 6.37
C ARG A 161 -13.69 -2.09 6.15
N VAL A 162 -13.14 -1.30 5.24
CA VAL A 162 -11.68 -1.31 4.96
C VAL A 162 -10.88 -1.10 6.26
N SER A 163 -11.33 -0.23 7.16
CA SER A 163 -10.70 0.02 8.46
C SER A 163 -10.61 -1.20 9.39
N GLU A 164 -11.44 -2.23 9.19
CA GLU A 164 -11.42 -3.47 9.99
C GLU A 164 -10.28 -4.40 9.55
N VAL A 165 -9.90 -4.35 8.27
CA VAL A 165 -8.89 -5.25 7.67
C VAL A 165 -7.60 -4.53 7.30
N LEU A 166 -7.60 -3.20 7.23
CA LEU A 166 -6.46 -2.38 6.81
C LEU A 166 -6.32 -1.17 7.72
N LYS A 167 -5.10 -0.98 8.24
CA LYS A 167 -4.75 0.19 9.06
C LYS A 167 -3.45 0.81 8.60
N ASN A 168 -3.38 2.13 8.72
CA ASN A 168 -2.18 2.90 8.47
C ASN A 168 -1.68 3.46 9.80
N VAL A 169 -0.41 3.22 10.12
CA VAL A 169 0.26 3.79 11.30
C VAL A 169 1.59 4.38 10.85
N GLY A 170 1.74 5.69 10.95
CA GLY A 170 2.87 6.40 10.33
C GLY A 170 3.00 6.08 8.84
N SER A 171 4.21 5.74 8.41
CA SER A 171 4.53 5.30 7.04
C SER A 171 4.15 3.85 6.71
N LYS A 172 3.67 3.07 7.69
CA LYS A 172 3.36 1.66 7.50
C LYS A 172 1.89 1.40 7.21
N THR A 173 1.68 0.34 6.43
CA THR A 173 0.37 -0.24 6.15
C THR A 173 0.33 -1.63 6.78
N PHE A 174 -0.72 -1.90 7.53
CA PHE A 174 -0.96 -3.19 8.18
C PHE A 174 -2.25 -3.79 7.64
N LEU A 175 -2.22 -5.11 7.42
CA LEU A 175 -3.41 -5.90 7.10
C LEU A 175 -3.70 -6.89 8.21
N LEU A 176 -4.98 -7.03 8.56
CA LEU A 176 -5.43 -8.04 9.50
C LEU A 176 -5.57 -9.38 8.77
N LYS A 177 -4.88 -10.41 9.26
CA LYS A 177 -5.04 -11.80 8.82
C LYS A 177 -4.97 -12.73 10.01
N ASN A 178 -5.94 -13.63 10.15
CA ASN A 178 -5.99 -14.61 11.25
C ASN A 178 -5.73 -13.95 12.62
N ASP A 179 -6.45 -12.86 12.91
CA ASP A 179 -6.31 -12.05 14.12
C ASP A 179 -4.91 -11.46 14.38
N THR A 180 -4.07 -11.35 13.34
CA THR A 180 -2.73 -10.77 13.40
C THR A 180 -2.63 -9.57 12.48
N TRP A 181 -2.19 -8.42 13.00
CA TRP A 181 -1.88 -7.26 12.17
C TRP A 181 -0.49 -7.42 11.56
N ILE A 182 -0.40 -7.55 10.24
CA ILE A 182 0.85 -7.82 9.53
C ILE A 182 1.22 -6.60 8.70
N ASP A 183 2.41 -6.06 8.93
CA ASP A 183 3.04 -5.04 8.08
C ASP A 183 3.17 -5.58 6.65
N THR A 184 2.63 -4.85 5.68
CA THR A 184 2.67 -5.21 4.24
C THR A 184 4.08 -5.33 3.66
N THR A 185 5.11 -4.89 4.38
CA THR A 185 6.53 -5.10 4.02
C THR A 185 7.12 -6.40 4.57
N PHE A 186 6.39 -7.12 5.43
CA PHE A 186 6.77 -8.45 5.88
C PHE A 186 6.75 -9.45 4.72
N ASP A 187 7.75 -10.30 4.72
CA ASP A 187 7.85 -11.44 3.82
C ASP A 187 7.97 -12.70 4.68
N ARG A 188 7.23 -13.76 4.33
CA ARG A 188 7.24 -15.00 5.13
C ARG A 188 8.60 -15.69 5.21
N SER A 189 9.56 -15.33 4.36
CA SER A 189 10.94 -15.79 4.48
C SER A 189 11.73 -15.11 5.62
N MET A 190 11.23 -13.98 6.15
CA MET A 190 11.87 -13.26 7.27
C MET A 190 11.71 -14.02 8.58
N LYS A 191 12.77 -14.04 9.39
CA LYS A 191 12.71 -14.54 10.77
C LYS A 191 12.14 -13.48 11.70
N THR A 192 11.11 -13.83 12.46
CA THR A 192 10.52 -12.95 13.46
C THR A 192 11.28 -13.05 14.79
N LYS A 193 11.53 -11.89 15.42
CA LYS A 193 11.88 -11.82 16.83
C LYS A 193 10.58 -11.74 17.62
N LYS A 194 10.25 -12.83 18.33
CA LYS A 194 9.08 -12.87 19.21
C LYS A 194 9.27 -11.96 20.41
N VAL A 195 8.21 -11.27 20.80
CA VAL A 195 8.16 -10.37 21.95
C VAL A 195 6.85 -10.64 22.68
N ALA A 196 6.93 -11.02 23.96
CA ALA A 196 5.74 -11.23 24.79
C ALA A 196 4.95 -9.92 24.92
N PHE A 197 3.68 -9.91 24.51
CA PHE A 197 2.84 -8.71 24.55
C PHE A 197 2.68 -8.22 26.00
N LEU A 198 2.94 -6.94 26.24
CA LEU A 198 2.93 -6.31 27.57
C LEU A 198 3.89 -6.95 28.60
N GLY A 199 4.89 -7.73 28.16
CA GLY A 199 5.95 -8.25 29.02
C GLY A 199 7.11 -7.25 29.23
N GLU A 200 8.12 -7.65 30.02
CA GLU A 200 9.30 -6.80 30.30
C GLU A 200 10.07 -6.45 29.01
N GLU A 201 10.36 -7.44 28.16
CA GLU A 201 11.06 -7.22 26.88
C GLU A 201 10.29 -6.29 25.94
N TYR A 202 8.95 -6.29 26.01
CA TYR A 202 8.11 -5.39 25.23
C TYR A 202 8.34 -3.94 25.63
N PHE A 203 8.29 -3.64 26.94
CA PHE A 203 8.48 -2.28 27.44
C PHE A 203 9.89 -1.77 27.24
N ASP A 204 10.90 -2.64 27.40
CA ASP A 204 12.28 -2.32 27.10
C ASP A 204 12.47 -1.97 25.62
N LEU A 205 11.89 -2.76 24.73
CA LEU A 205 11.98 -2.56 23.29
C LEU A 205 11.34 -1.25 22.84
N ILE A 206 10.11 -0.95 23.27
CA ILE A 206 9.44 0.29 22.87
C ILE A 206 10.04 1.53 23.53
N SER A 207 10.72 1.38 24.68
CA SER A 207 11.46 2.50 25.28
C SER A 207 12.71 2.86 24.48
N GLN A 208 13.38 1.87 23.89
CA GLN A 208 14.54 2.06 23.01
C GLN A 208 14.13 2.49 21.59
N VAL A 209 13.01 1.95 21.09
CA VAL A 209 12.50 2.20 19.74
C VAL A 209 11.02 2.63 19.82
N PRO A 210 10.72 3.88 20.18
CA PRO A 210 9.35 4.36 20.45
C PRO A 210 8.34 4.14 19.33
N VAL A 211 8.79 4.15 18.07
CA VAL A 211 7.91 3.92 16.91
C VAL A 211 7.29 2.52 16.91
N LEU A 212 7.98 1.51 17.45
CA LEU A 212 7.43 0.15 17.58
C LEU A 212 6.21 0.12 18.51
N GLY A 213 6.18 0.95 19.55
CA GLY A 213 5.03 1.05 20.45
C GLY A 213 3.75 1.49 19.73
N SER A 214 3.86 2.39 18.74
CA SER A 214 2.71 2.81 17.93
C SER A 214 2.18 1.67 17.05
N TYR A 215 3.06 0.79 16.56
CA TYR A 215 2.68 -0.36 15.76
C TYR A 215 2.08 -1.47 16.61
N PHE A 216 2.68 -1.78 17.75
CA PHE A 216 2.18 -2.80 18.67
C PHE A 216 0.85 -2.41 19.34
N ALA A 217 0.52 -1.12 19.41
CA ALA A 217 -0.80 -0.67 19.89
C ALA A 217 -1.97 -1.12 18.99
N LEU A 218 -1.71 -1.70 17.81
CA LEU A 218 -2.74 -2.22 16.92
C LEU A 218 -3.49 -3.44 17.50
N GLY A 219 -2.85 -4.22 18.38
CA GLY A 219 -3.45 -5.39 19.03
C GLY A 219 -2.41 -6.28 19.70
N GLU A 220 -2.87 -7.41 20.25
CA GLU A 220 -2.01 -8.39 20.95
C GLU A 220 -1.05 -9.10 19.99
N ARG A 221 -1.47 -9.37 18.75
CA ARG A 221 -0.68 -10.02 17.69
C ARG A 221 -0.38 -9.05 16.55
N VAL A 222 0.88 -8.67 16.44
CA VAL A 222 1.39 -7.73 15.43
C VAL A 222 2.71 -8.22 14.88
N ILE A 223 2.83 -8.32 13.56
CA ILE A 223 4.11 -8.51 12.86
C ILE A 223 4.50 -7.19 12.19
N VAL A 224 5.67 -6.67 12.52
CA VAL A 224 6.19 -5.41 11.94
C VAL A 224 7.64 -5.52 11.54
N VAL A 225 7.99 -4.98 10.36
CA VAL A 225 9.38 -4.93 9.90
C VAL A 225 9.97 -3.56 10.23
N HIS A 226 10.99 -3.50 11.07
CA HIS A 226 11.69 -2.25 11.38
C HIS A 226 13.18 -2.43 11.10
N GLU A 227 13.73 -1.54 10.27
CA GLU A 227 15.16 -1.57 9.86
C GLU A 227 15.63 -2.95 9.34
N GLY A 228 14.75 -3.67 8.65
CA GLY A 228 15.02 -5.00 8.08
C GLY A 228 14.82 -6.17 9.04
N GLN A 229 14.53 -5.93 10.33
CA GLN A 229 14.17 -6.96 11.29
C GLN A 229 12.64 -7.07 11.44
N ALA A 230 12.11 -8.28 11.37
CA ALA A 230 10.70 -8.54 11.69
C ALA A 230 10.55 -8.79 13.20
N TYR A 231 9.61 -8.10 13.85
CA TYR A 231 9.19 -8.32 15.24
C TYR A 231 7.78 -8.87 15.24
N GLU A 232 7.50 -9.80 16.15
CA GLU A 232 6.18 -10.42 16.30
C GLU A 232 5.76 -10.38 17.75
N THR A 233 4.66 -9.69 18.06
CA THR A 233 4.07 -9.79 19.39
C THR A 233 3.26 -11.07 19.51
N VAL A 234 3.53 -11.83 20.57
CA VAL A 234 2.86 -13.09 20.90
C VAL A 234 2.26 -12.99 22.30
N ALA A 235 1.27 -13.85 22.60
CA ALA A 235 0.78 -13.98 23.98
C ALA A 235 1.94 -14.40 24.90
N GLU A 236 1.88 -14.00 26.18
CA GLU A 236 2.97 -14.23 27.15
C GLU A 236 3.31 -15.73 27.31
N ASP A 237 2.34 -16.62 27.15
CA ASP A 237 2.53 -18.08 27.23
C ASP A 237 3.31 -18.66 26.03
N ASP A 238 3.38 -17.95 24.89
CA ASP A 238 3.96 -18.42 23.63
C ASP A 238 5.40 -17.93 23.38
N SER A 239 5.93 -17.03 24.22
CA SER A 239 7.28 -16.45 24.06
C SER A 239 8.41 -17.37 24.54
N GLY A 240 8.10 -18.38 25.36
CA GLY A 240 9.08 -19.30 25.97
C GLY A 240 9.53 -20.48 25.12
N SER A 241 9.05 -20.62 23.87
CA SER A 241 9.39 -21.72 22.98
C SER A 241 10.29 -21.22 21.83
N GLY A 242 11.59 -21.16 22.06
CA GLY A 242 12.61 -20.78 21.08
C GLY A 242 13.99 -21.28 21.47
#